data_AF-A0A1Q7XKM7-F1
#
_entry.id   AF-A0A1Q7XKM7-F1
#
_cell.length_a   1.000
_cell.length_b   1.000
_cell.length_c   1.000
_cell.angle_alpha   90.00
_cell.angle_beta   90.00
_cell.angle_gamma   90.00
#
_symmetry.space_group_name_H-M   'P 1'
#
loop_
_entity.id
_entity.type
_entity.pdbx_description
1 polymer ?
#
loop_
_entity_poly.entity_id
_entity_poly.type
_entity_poly.pdbx_seq_one_letter_code
_entity_poly.pdbx_strand_id
1 'polypeptide(L)'
;GKYYLNKYHFRSLINHYIDLAKHGQMKISIKEFLTMLAANKFEQQAERIKEYYDLMISQDFLPNSPTMMNAGARLGQLSACFVLAMPDDMEKIMKSSSDAALIFKSGGGVGINYSELRPEGDMVASTSGVASGPVSFMNIINTVTEVVKQGGKRRGANMGIIEAWHPDIEKFITAKTKPGVLENFNVSVGVWEDFWEALVNSSDGKYVLRSPLDKSPVREVNAHHLIDLISLSAWKSAEPGLIFFDIINKYNVFAKARGAPLRATNPCGEQSLYPYESCNLGSINLANFVKRKADGQYEFDWQRYEETIRKTTRFLDNVIDVNNYPIPEINQASKDSRRIGLGVMGVADL
;
A
#
# COMPACT_ATOMS: atom_id res chain seq x y z
N GLY A 1 12.40 32.60 6.41
CA GLY A 1 11.63 32.59 7.68
C GLY A 1 12.46 31.94 8.77
N LYS A 2 11.83 31.57 9.89
CA LYS A 2 12.51 31.13 11.13
C LYS A 2 13.24 29.78 11.06
N TYR A 3 12.87 28.90 10.14
CA TYR A 3 13.41 27.54 10.05
C TYR A 3 14.48 27.41 8.96
N TYR A 4 15.53 26.64 9.26
CA TYR A 4 16.60 26.33 8.32
C TYR A 4 16.13 25.29 7.28
N LEU A 5 16.28 25.62 5.99
CA LEU A 5 16.01 24.71 4.89
C LEU A 5 17.31 24.18 4.31
N ASN A 6 17.49 22.86 4.32
CA ASN A 6 18.67 22.22 3.75
C ASN A 6 18.50 21.96 2.24
N LYS A 7 19.54 21.42 1.60
CA LYS A 7 19.54 21.11 0.17
C LYS A 7 18.43 20.15 -0.29
N TYR A 8 17.96 19.25 0.58
CA TYR A 8 16.91 18.29 0.26
C TYR A 8 15.51 18.92 0.34
N HIS A 9 15.30 19.84 1.29
CA HIS A 9 14.12 20.71 1.28
C HIS A 9 14.06 21.54 -0.01
N PHE A 10 15.20 22.11 -0.41
CA PHE A 10 15.29 22.87 -1.66
C PHE A 10 15.02 22.00 -2.90
N ARG A 11 15.56 20.78 -2.97
CA ARG A 11 15.23 19.82 -4.04
C ARG A 11 13.73 19.55 -4.12
N SER A 12 13.09 19.27 -2.98
CA SER A 12 11.64 18.99 -2.93
C SER A 12 10.82 20.20 -3.43
N LEU A 13 11.19 21.41 -2.99
CA LEU A 13 10.58 22.66 -3.44
C LEU A 13 10.65 22.84 -4.97
N ILE A 14 11.82 22.62 -5.55
CA ILE A 14 12.04 22.76 -6.99
C ILE A 14 11.26 21.69 -7.77
N ASN A 15 11.27 20.44 -7.30
CA ASN A 15 10.52 19.36 -7.92
C ASN A 15 9.02 19.68 -7.96
N HIS A 16 8.47 20.18 -6.85
CA HIS A 16 7.07 20.55 -6.78
C HIS A 16 6.74 21.75 -7.67
N TYR A 17 7.61 22.78 -7.70
CA TYR A 17 7.45 23.90 -8.64
C TYR A 17 7.39 23.42 -10.10
N ILE A 18 8.31 22.54 -10.51
CA ILE A 18 8.37 22.00 -11.87
C ILE A 18 7.10 21.21 -12.20
N ASP A 19 6.62 20.42 -11.24
CA ASP A 19 5.39 19.64 -11.37
C ASP A 19 4.17 20.53 -11.60
N LEU A 20 3.98 21.55 -10.76
CA LEU A 20 2.93 22.54 -10.92
C LEU A 20 3.05 23.30 -12.25
N ALA A 21 4.27 23.62 -12.68
CA ALA A 21 4.52 24.33 -13.94
C ALA A 21 4.16 23.49 -15.16
N LYS A 22 4.47 22.19 -15.15
CA LYS A 22 4.08 21.24 -16.21
C LYS A 22 2.56 21.14 -16.37
N HIS A 23 1.81 21.31 -15.29
CA HIS A 23 0.35 21.31 -15.30
C HIS A 23 -0.26 22.71 -15.51
N GLY A 24 0.54 23.72 -15.83
CA GLY A 24 0.06 25.10 -16.05
C GLY A 24 -0.48 25.77 -14.79
N GLN A 25 -0.15 25.27 -13.60
CA GLN A 25 -0.65 25.78 -12.31
C GLN A 25 0.25 26.87 -11.72
N MET A 26 1.51 26.97 -12.17
CA MET A 26 2.41 28.05 -11.76
C MET A 26 2.10 29.36 -12.48
N LYS A 27 1.89 30.42 -11.68
CA LYS A 27 1.58 31.78 -12.17
C LYS A 27 2.78 32.71 -12.27
N ILE A 28 3.90 32.32 -11.64
CA ILE A 28 5.12 33.14 -11.55
C ILE A 28 6.33 32.32 -11.99
N SER A 29 7.36 33.00 -12.48
CA SER A 29 8.61 32.36 -12.88
C SER A 29 9.39 31.81 -11.68
N ILE A 30 10.27 30.83 -11.90
CA ILE A 30 11.11 30.28 -10.83
C ILE A 30 12.02 31.36 -10.23
N LYS A 31 12.50 32.30 -11.06
CA LYS A 31 13.31 33.44 -10.61
C LYS A 31 12.52 34.33 -9.65
N GLU A 32 11.28 34.65 -9.99
CA GLU A 32 10.40 35.45 -9.15
C GLU A 32 10.07 34.71 -7.84
N PHE A 33 9.73 33.42 -7.92
CA PHE A 33 9.48 32.60 -6.74
C PHE A 33 10.67 32.55 -5.78
N LEU A 34 11.89 32.33 -6.29
CA LEU A 34 13.11 32.34 -5.48
C LEU A 34 13.40 33.73 -4.89
N THR A 35 13.10 34.80 -5.63
CA THR A 35 13.21 36.18 -5.13
C THR A 35 12.24 36.42 -3.97
N MET A 36 11.00 35.96 -4.08
CA MET A 36 10.00 36.02 -3.01
C MET A 36 10.43 35.22 -1.77
N LEU A 37 11.02 34.04 -1.97
CA LEU A 37 11.53 33.20 -0.89
C LEU A 37 12.69 33.90 -0.14
N ALA A 38 13.65 34.48 -0.88
CA ALA A 38 14.76 35.25 -0.31
C ALA A 38 14.28 36.51 0.42
N ALA A 39 13.21 37.15 -0.08
CA ALA A 39 12.56 38.30 0.55
C ALA A 39 11.60 37.92 1.71
N ASN A 40 11.63 36.68 2.20
CA ASN A 40 10.80 36.18 3.30
C ASN A 40 9.28 36.33 3.10
N LYS A 41 8.79 36.37 1.85
CA LYS A 41 7.34 36.53 1.55
C LYS A 41 6.46 35.36 2.02
N PHE A 42 7.06 34.22 2.38
CA PHE A 42 6.36 33.02 2.84
C PHE A 42 6.50 32.78 4.36
N GLU A 43 6.86 33.79 5.14
CA GLU A 43 7.09 33.63 6.58
C GLU A 43 5.89 33.06 7.34
N GLN A 44 4.67 33.40 6.94
CA GLN A 44 3.44 32.84 7.54
C GLN A 44 3.35 31.31 7.43
N GLN A 45 4.05 30.68 6.48
CA GLN A 45 4.09 29.22 6.37
C GLN A 45 4.88 28.57 7.52
N ALA A 46 5.68 29.34 8.26
CA ALA A 46 6.38 28.86 9.45
C ALA A 46 5.39 28.39 10.55
N GLU A 47 4.21 29.00 10.65
CA GLU A 47 3.17 28.59 11.60
C GLU A 47 2.69 27.17 11.33
N ARG A 48 2.63 26.75 10.06
CA ARG A 48 2.27 25.37 9.70
C ARG A 48 3.33 24.37 10.14
N ILE A 49 4.61 24.75 10.05
CA ILE A 49 5.71 23.90 10.55
C ILE A 49 5.57 23.72 12.06
N LYS A 50 5.29 24.81 12.79
CA LYS A 50 5.07 24.76 14.24
C LYS A 50 3.88 23.87 14.59
N GLU A 51 2.77 23.99 13.88
CA GLU A 51 1.57 23.18 14.11
C GLU A 51 1.88 21.68 14.03
N TYR A 52 2.57 21.22 12.97
CA TYR A 52 2.94 19.82 12.83
C TYR A 52 3.99 19.37 13.83
N TYR A 53 4.95 20.24 14.14
CA TYR A 53 5.95 19.99 15.17
C TYR A 53 5.30 19.75 16.54
N ASP A 54 4.36 20.61 16.93
CA ASP A 54 3.66 20.52 18.21
C ASP A 54 2.87 19.20 18.30
N LEU A 55 2.15 18.81 17.24
CA LEU A 55 1.42 17.53 17.17
C LEU A 55 2.31 16.31 17.38
N MET A 56 3.53 16.33 16.84
CA MET A 56 4.48 15.21 16.98
C MET A 56 5.14 15.19 18.35
N ILE A 57 5.49 16.36 18.91
CA ILE A 57 6.14 16.46 20.22
C ILE A 57 5.16 16.16 21.37
N SER A 58 3.89 16.57 21.24
CA SER A 58 2.84 16.15 22.18
C SER A 58 2.46 14.67 22.02
N GLN A 59 2.97 13.99 21.00
CA GLN A 59 2.63 12.61 20.63
C GLN A 59 1.15 12.43 20.28
N ASP A 60 0.44 13.51 19.94
CA ASP A 60 -0.94 13.44 19.47
C ASP A 60 -1.01 12.76 18.09
N PHE A 61 0.01 12.96 17.26
CA PHE A 61 0.11 12.34 15.94
C PHE A 61 1.54 11.94 15.62
N LEU A 62 1.71 10.77 15.02
CA LEU A 62 2.98 10.35 14.44
C LEU A 62 2.77 9.92 12.98
N PRO A 63 3.56 10.46 12.02
CA PRO A 63 3.57 9.92 10.68
C PRO A 63 4.31 8.59 10.65
N ASN A 64 4.18 7.85 9.55
CA ASN A 64 4.88 6.58 9.38
C ASN A 64 6.41 6.72 9.50
N SER A 65 7.06 5.59 9.76
CA SER A 65 8.52 5.57 9.95
C SER A 65 9.29 6.16 8.76
N PRO A 66 8.97 5.87 7.48
CA PRO A 66 9.68 6.49 6.35
C PRO A 66 9.57 8.00 6.32
N THR A 67 8.41 8.58 6.60
CA THR A 67 8.26 10.04 6.72
C THR A 67 9.16 10.59 7.82
N MET A 68 9.13 10.01 9.02
CA MET A 68 9.99 10.44 10.13
C MET A 68 11.50 10.31 9.81
N MET A 69 11.88 9.25 9.10
CA MET A 69 13.27 8.90 8.87
C MET A 69 13.91 9.60 7.67
N ASN A 70 13.11 9.99 6.67
CA ASN A 70 13.57 10.42 5.35
C ASN A 70 13.14 11.85 4.97
N ALA A 71 12.18 12.46 5.67
CA ALA A 71 11.82 13.86 5.45
C ALA A 71 13.06 14.75 5.62
N GLY A 72 13.33 15.61 4.63
CA GLY A 72 14.52 16.46 4.63
C GLY A 72 15.85 15.72 4.49
N ALA A 73 15.86 14.46 4.04
CA ALA A 73 17.06 13.65 3.87
C ALA A 73 17.34 13.28 2.39
N ARG A 74 18.50 12.64 2.14
CA ARG A 74 18.96 12.27 0.78
C ARG A 74 17.96 11.42 0.02
N LEU A 75 17.45 10.38 0.68
CA LEU A 75 16.52 9.43 0.09
C LEU A 75 15.19 10.10 -0.23
N GLY A 76 14.61 10.83 0.74
CA GLY A 76 13.42 11.64 0.55
C GLY A 76 12.14 10.86 0.24
N GLN A 77 12.17 9.54 0.31
CA GLN A 77 11.00 8.69 0.11
C GLN A 77 10.22 8.60 1.43
N LEU A 78 8.92 8.92 1.40
CA LEU A 78 8.11 9.13 2.61
C LEU A 78 6.95 8.13 2.77
N SER A 79 6.60 7.39 1.72
CA SER A 79 5.52 6.38 1.77
C SER A 79 5.99 5.09 2.43
N ALA A 80 5.11 4.38 3.12
CA ALA A 80 5.47 3.12 3.75
C ALA A 80 5.52 1.95 2.76
N CYS A 81 4.52 1.88 1.90
CA CYS A 81 4.26 0.73 1.06
C CYS A 81 3.67 1.18 -0.28
N PHE A 82 3.67 0.25 -1.23
CA PHE A 82 3.16 0.44 -2.57
C PHE A 82 2.44 -0.82 -3.05
N VAL A 83 1.60 -0.69 -4.07
CA VAL A 83 1.06 -1.84 -4.80
C VAL A 83 1.65 -1.89 -6.20
N LEU A 84 1.99 -3.07 -6.70
CA LEU A 84 2.43 -3.28 -8.08
C LEU A 84 1.48 -4.28 -8.78
N ALA A 85 1.43 -4.20 -10.11
CA ALA A 85 0.79 -5.21 -10.94
C ALA A 85 1.73 -6.39 -11.22
N MET A 86 1.17 -7.55 -11.55
CA MET A 86 1.93 -8.69 -12.06
C MET A 86 1.23 -9.30 -13.29
N PRO A 87 1.29 -8.62 -14.45
CA PRO A 87 0.65 -9.10 -15.66
C PRO A 87 1.34 -10.37 -16.18
N ASP A 88 0.59 -11.24 -16.86
CA ASP A 88 1.10 -12.49 -17.45
C ASP A 88 1.92 -12.26 -18.73
N ASP A 89 3.07 -11.63 -18.56
CA ASP A 89 4.05 -11.37 -19.60
C ASP A 89 5.45 -11.26 -18.99
N MET A 90 6.43 -11.95 -19.56
CA MET A 90 7.77 -12.05 -18.95
C MET A 90 8.49 -10.69 -18.85
N GLU A 91 8.33 -9.80 -19.82
CA GLU A 91 8.93 -8.47 -19.77
C GLU A 91 8.30 -7.65 -18.65
N LYS A 92 6.96 -7.71 -18.52
CA LYS A 92 6.23 -7.03 -17.45
C LYS A 92 6.51 -7.62 -16.07
N ILE A 93 6.63 -8.95 -15.94
CA ILE A 93 7.00 -9.63 -14.68
C ILE A 93 8.39 -9.16 -14.21
N MET A 94 9.35 -9.10 -15.14
CA MET A 94 10.71 -8.66 -14.81
C MET A 94 10.77 -7.16 -14.54
N LYS A 95 9.95 -6.35 -15.22
CA LYS A 95 9.77 -4.93 -14.88
C LYS A 95 9.23 -4.77 -13.47
N SER A 96 8.13 -5.44 -13.11
CA SER A 96 7.57 -5.39 -11.76
C SER A 96 8.57 -5.86 -10.70
N SER A 97 9.39 -6.86 -11.01
CA SER A 97 10.46 -7.33 -10.12
C SER A 97 11.58 -6.28 -9.94
N SER A 98 11.94 -5.59 -11.01
CA SER A 98 12.90 -4.47 -10.97
C SER A 98 12.36 -3.28 -10.19
N ASP A 99 11.08 -2.94 -10.41
CA ASP A 99 10.35 -1.90 -9.68
C ASP A 99 10.32 -2.23 -8.17
N ALA A 100 9.99 -3.47 -7.81
CA ALA A 100 10.01 -3.94 -6.43
C ALA A 100 11.40 -3.79 -5.79
N ALA A 101 12.49 -4.11 -6.51
CA ALA A 101 13.85 -3.91 -6.03
C ALA A 101 14.15 -2.44 -5.70
N LEU A 102 13.71 -1.50 -6.54
CA LEU A 102 13.88 -0.06 -6.29
C LEU A 102 13.07 0.41 -5.07
N ILE A 103 11.87 -0.14 -4.89
CA ILE A 103 11.03 0.13 -3.72
C ILE A 103 11.71 -0.37 -2.45
N PHE A 104 12.18 -1.62 -2.40
CA PHE A 104 12.86 -2.19 -1.24
C PHE A 104 14.15 -1.43 -0.92
N LYS A 105 14.89 -1.01 -1.95
CA LYS A 105 16.07 -0.15 -1.77
C LYS A 105 15.69 1.16 -1.06
N SER A 106 14.52 1.71 -1.31
CA SER A 106 14.03 2.90 -0.60
C SER A 106 13.42 2.61 0.77
N GLY A 107 13.36 1.35 1.20
CA GLY A 107 12.76 0.92 2.46
C GLY A 107 11.24 0.73 2.42
N GLY A 108 10.62 0.73 1.24
CA GLY A 108 9.19 0.49 1.09
C GLY A 108 8.84 -1.00 1.05
N GLY A 109 7.60 -1.34 1.41
CA GLY A 109 7.02 -2.67 1.15
C GLY A 109 6.15 -2.69 -0.12
N VAL A 110 5.83 -3.89 -0.62
CA VAL A 110 5.08 -4.07 -1.89
C VAL A 110 3.92 -5.03 -1.72
N GLY A 111 2.74 -4.68 -2.20
CA GLY A 111 1.62 -5.62 -2.37
C GLY A 111 1.38 -5.96 -3.83
N ILE A 112 1.15 -7.25 -4.12
CA ILE A 112 0.94 -7.75 -5.49
C ILE A 112 -0.15 -8.81 -5.46
N ASN A 113 -1.09 -8.69 -6.41
CA ASN A 113 -2.01 -9.78 -6.74
C ASN A 113 -1.46 -10.54 -7.95
N TYR A 114 -1.29 -11.86 -7.79
CA TYR A 114 -0.70 -12.77 -8.77
C TYR A 114 -1.75 -13.52 -9.60
N SER A 115 -3.05 -13.24 -9.41
CA SER A 115 -4.15 -13.96 -10.08
C SER A 115 -4.23 -13.71 -11.59
N GLU A 116 -3.45 -12.77 -12.14
CA GLU A 116 -3.36 -12.58 -13.58
C GLU A 116 -2.40 -13.57 -14.24
N LEU A 117 -1.43 -14.11 -13.49
CA LEU A 117 -0.47 -15.09 -14.01
C LEU A 117 -1.18 -16.39 -14.36
N ARG A 118 -0.80 -17.00 -15.47
CA ARG A 118 -1.31 -18.31 -15.86
C ARG A 118 -0.97 -19.40 -14.81
N PRO A 119 -1.85 -20.40 -14.61
CA PRO A 119 -1.61 -21.47 -13.65
C PRO A 119 -0.42 -22.36 -14.02
N GLU A 120 0.04 -23.16 -13.07
CA GLU A 120 1.06 -24.18 -13.34
C GLU A 120 0.57 -25.20 -14.38
N GLY A 121 1.44 -25.57 -15.32
CA GLY A 121 1.14 -26.52 -16.38
C GLY A 121 0.53 -25.91 -17.64
N ASP A 122 0.11 -24.64 -17.62
CA ASP A 122 -0.44 -23.98 -18.82
C ASP A 122 0.61 -23.83 -19.92
N MET A 123 0.17 -23.97 -21.18
CA MET A 123 1.07 -23.92 -22.34
C MET A 123 1.62 -22.51 -22.58
N VAL A 124 2.92 -22.42 -22.88
CA VAL A 124 3.58 -21.20 -23.34
C VAL A 124 3.75 -21.25 -24.85
N ALA A 125 2.87 -20.57 -25.57
CA ALA A 125 2.79 -20.62 -27.03
C ALA A 125 4.10 -20.29 -27.75
N SER A 126 4.92 -19.39 -27.19
CA SER A 126 6.17 -18.93 -27.80
C SER A 126 7.35 -19.89 -27.63
N THR A 127 7.35 -20.75 -26.60
CA THR A 127 8.49 -21.62 -26.26
C THR A 127 8.14 -23.12 -26.24
N SER A 128 6.87 -23.47 -26.46
CA SER A 128 6.35 -24.85 -26.35
C SER A 128 6.61 -25.53 -24.99
N GLY A 129 6.90 -24.73 -23.96
CA GLY A 129 7.06 -25.18 -22.59
C GLY A 129 5.76 -25.06 -21.77
N VAL A 130 5.84 -25.46 -20.51
CA VAL A 130 4.77 -25.32 -19.51
C VAL A 130 5.11 -24.25 -18.48
N ALA A 131 4.10 -23.52 -18.01
CA ALA A 131 4.25 -22.51 -16.99
C ALA A 131 4.50 -23.13 -15.60
N SER A 132 5.31 -22.47 -14.77
CA SER A 132 5.57 -22.89 -13.39
C SER A 132 4.54 -22.38 -12.37
N GLY A 133 3.60 -21.54 -12.81
CA GLY A 133 2.51 -20.99 -12.01
C GLY A 133 2.89 -19.82 -11.08
N PRO A 134 1.90 -19.06 -10.58
CA PRO A 134 2.10 -17.88 -9.76
C PRO A 134 2.98 -18.09 -8.53
N VAL A 135 2.81 -19.20 -7.80
CA VAL A 135 3.60 -19.48 -6.57
C VAL A 135 5.10 -19.58 -6.89
N SER A 136 5.46 -20.08 -8.08
CA SER A 136 6.86 -20.10 -8.53
C SER A 136 7.38 -18.68 -8.76
N PHE A 137 6.64 -17.85 -9.50
CA PHE A 137 7.01 -16.45 -9.78
C PHE A 137 7.12 -15.58 -8.53
N MET A 138 6.33 -15.85 -7.49
CA MET A 138 6.47 -15.18 -6.19
C MET A 138 7.88 -15.33 -5.59
N ASN A 139 8.61 -16.41 -5.91
CA ASN A 139 9.98 -16.58 -5.42
C ASN A 139 10.95 -15.55 -6.01
N ILE A 140 10.69 -15.01 -7.20
CA ILE A 140 11.50 -13.92 -7.77
C ILE A 140 11.48 -12.73 -6.82
N ILE A 141 10.28 -12.28 -6.44
CA ILE A 141 10.10 -11.16 -5.50
C ILE A 141 10.66 -11.54 -4.12
N ASN A 142 10.43 -12.76 -3.65
CA ASN A 142 10.94 -13.22 -2.35
C ASN A 142 12.47 -13.11 -2.28
N THR A 143 13.18 -13.60 -3.32
CA THR A 143 14.63 -13.52 -3.44
C THR A 143 15.11 -12.08 -3.61
N VAL A 144 14.43 -11.27 -4.42
CA VAL A 144 14.76 -9.84 -4.56
C VAL A 144 14.66 -9.12 -3.22
N THR A 145 13.59 -9.34 -2.45
CA THR A 145 13.44 -8.76 -1.10
C THR A 145 14.57 -9.21 -0.17
N GLU A 146 14.98 -10.48 -0.27
CA GLU A 146 16.08 -11.01 0.51
C GLU A 146 17.43 -10.39 0.18
N VAL A 147 17.75 -10.23 -1.10
CA VAL A 147 19.04 -9.66 -1.53
C VAL A 147 19.09 -8.16 -1.24
N VAL A 148 17.98 -7.43 -1.40
CA VAL A 148 17.92 -5.97 -1.24
C VAL A 148 17.79 -5.52 0.23
N LYS A 149 17.91 -6.44 1.21
CA LYS A 149 17.90 -6.17 2.66
C LYS A 149 18.85 -5.03 3.09
N GLN A 150 19.89 -4.71 2.31
CA GLN A 150 20.92 -3.71 2.62
C GLN A 150 20.58 -2.27 2.17
N GLY A 151 19.49 -2.04 1.44
CA GLY A 151 19.26 -0.77 0.74
C GLY A 151 18.71 0.41 1.56
N GLY A 152 18.10 0.18 2.72
CA GLY A 152 17.40 1.21 3.51
C GLY A 152 17.40 0.95 5.02
N LYS A 153 16.70 1.79 5.79
CA LYS A 153 16.62 1.68 7.26
C LYS A 153 15.73 0.53 7.77
N ARG A 154 14.99 -0.15 6.88
CA ARG A 154 14.08 -1.27 7.19
C ARG A 154 14.11 -2.35 6.12
N ARG A 155 13.78 -3.59 6.50
CA ARG A 155 13.59 -4.73 5.59
C ARG A 155 12.31 -4.52 4.76
N GLY A 156 12.37 -4.90 3.48
CA GLY A 156 11.19 -4.96 2.62
C GLY A 156 10.22 -6.05 3.10
N ALA A 157 8.93 -5.82 2.93
CA ALA A 157 7.88 -6.79 3.22
C ALA A 157 6.93 -6.85 2.03
N ASN A 158 6.39 -8.04 1.76
CA ASN A 158 5.50 -8.26 0.64
C ASN A 158 4.10 -8.68 1.09
N MET A 159 3.07 -8.27 0.33
CA MET A 159 1.76 -8.91 0.32
C MET A 159 1.62 -9.67 -1.00
N GLY A 160 1.29 -10.95 -0.91
CA GLY A 160 0.98 -11.81 -2.05
C GLY A 160 -0.49 -12.20 -1.99
N ILE A 161 -1.23 -11.92 -3.06
CA ILE A 161 -2.65 -12.24 -3.13
C ILE A 161 -2.91 -13.15 -4.32
N ILE A 162 -3.69 -14.21 -4.10
CA ILE A 162 -4.34 -14.97 -5.17
C ILE A 162 -5.83 -15.03 -4.86
N GLU A 163 -6.65 -14.82 -5.88
CA GLU A 163 -8.10 -14.86 -5.78
C GLU A 163 -8.62 -16.29 -5.81
N ALA A 164 -9.69 -16.55 -5.06
CA ALA A 164 -10.20 -17.90 -4.81
C ALA A 164 -10.51 -18.70 -6.08
N TRP A 165 -10.94 -18.02 -7.16
CA TRP A 165 -11.25 -18.66 -8.45
C TRP A 165 -10.00 -19.14 -9.21
N HIS A 166 -8.79 -18.80 -8.78
CA HIS A 166 -7.57 -19.14 -9.52
C HIS A 166 -7.26 -20.65 -9.46
N PRO A 167 -6.84 -21.33 -10.55
CA PRO A 167 -6.62 -22.79 -10.54
C PRO A 167 -5.57 -23.28 -9.53
N ASP A 168 -4.52 -22.47 -9.29
CA ASP A 168 -3.44 -22.73 -8.32
C ASP A 168 -3.80 -22.39 -6.85
N ILE A 169 -5.06 -22.07 -6.53
CA ILE A 169 -5.43 -21.55 -5.20
C ILE A 169 -5.06 -22.49 -4.05
N GLU A 170 -5.29 -23.80 -4.18
CA GLU A 170 -4.97 -24.77 -3.11
C GLU A 170 -3.46 -24.88 -2.85
N LYS A 171 -2.66 -24.81 -3.92
CA LYS A 171 -1.18 -24.75 -3.84
C LYS A 171 -0.73 -23.48 -3.11
N PHE A 172 -1.37 -22.35 -3.41
CA PHE A 172 -1.08 -21.07 -2.76
C PHE A 172 -1.43 -21.07 -1.27
N ILE A 173 -2.63 -21.54 -0.91
CA ILE A 173 -3.08 -21.61 0.49
C ILE A 173 -2.11 -22.41 1.34
N THR A 174 -1.62 -23.53 0.82
CA THR A 174 -0.74 -24.44 1.56
C THR A 174 0.75 -24.08 1.47
N ALA A 175 1.12 -23.09 0.65
CA ALA A 175 2.53 -22.80 0.30
C ALA A 175 3.40 -22.56 1.53
N LYS A 176 2.89 -21.79 2.51
CA LYS A 176 3.63 -21.40 3.72
C LYS A 176 3.46 -22.34 4.91
N THR A 177 2.75 -23.46 4.74
CA THR A 177 2.65 -24.49 5.79
C THR A 177 3.96 -25.25 6.02
N LYS A 178 4.95 -25.03 5.14
CA LYS A 178 6.33 -25.53 5.25
C LYS A 178 7.27 -24.36 5.60
N PRO A 179 8.11 -24.49 6.64
CA PRO A 179 9.15 -23.50 6.94
C PRO A 179 10.07 -23.25 5.73
N GLY A 180 10.60 -22.02 5.61
CA GLY A 180 11.53 -21.65 4.52
C GLY A 180 10.86 -21.24 3.20
N VAL A 181 9.54 -21.35 3.07
CA VAL A 181 8.81 -20.97 1.85
C VAL A 181 8.21 -19.57 1.98
N LEU A 182 8.54 -18.68 1.03
CA LEU A 182 8.00 -17.31 0.94
C LEU A 182 8.13 -16.50 2.25
N GLU A 183 9.26 -16.59 2.94
CA GLU A 183 9.47 -15.96 4.25
C GLU A 183 9.39 -14.42 4.24
N ASN A 184 9.53 -13.76 3.08
CA ASN A 184 9.39 -12.32 2.95
C ASN A 184 7.98 -11.86 2.55
N PHE A 185 7.02 -12.78 2.49
CA PHE A 185 5.62 -12.50 2.16
C PHE A 185 4.72 -12.63 3.36
N ASN A 186 3.74 -11.75 3.45
CA ASN A 186 2.42 -12.07 3.95
C ASN A 186 1.59 -12.58 2.77
N VAL A 187 0.80 -13.65 2.94
CA VAL A 187 -0.09 -14.16 1.89
C VAL A 187 -1.55 -14.09 2.30
N SER A 188 -2.43 -13.73 1.35
CA SER A 188 -3.87 -13.66 1.58
C SER A 188 -4.66 -14.17 0.38
N VAL A 189 -5.80 -14.81 0.64
CA VAL A 189 -6.74 -15.20 -0.41
C VAL A 189 -7.77 -14.08 -0.63
N GLY A 190 -7.90 -13.64 -1.88
CA GLY A 190 -8.93 -12.70 -2.29
C GLY A 190 -10.24 -13.42 -2.61
N VAL A 191 -11.34 -13.05 -1.97
CA VAL A 191 -12.66 -13.62 -2.25
C VAL A 191 -13.61 -12.54 -2.77
N TRP A 192 -14.56 -12.97 -3.59
CA TRP A 192 -15.63 -12.16 -4.15
C TRP A 192 -16.99 -12.75 -3.76
N GLU A 193 -18.06 -12.06 -4.16
CA GLU A 193 -19.44 -12.45 -3.88
C GLU A 193 -19.78 -13.88 -4.35
N ASP A 194 -19.20 -14.32 -5.49
CA ASP A 194 -19.42 -15.65 -6.04
C ASP A 194 -18.93 -16.78 -5.12
N PHE A 195 -17.85 -16.55 -4.37
CA PHE A 195 -17.34 -17.51 -3.40
C PHE A 195 -18.29 -17.63 -2.20
N TRP A 196 -18.87 -16.52 -1.73
CA TRP A 196 -19.86 -16.53 -0.66
C TRP A 196 -21.14 -17.23 -1.07
N GLU A 197 -21.59 -17.01 -2.30
CA GLU A 197 -22.75 -17.71 -2.86
C GLU A 197 -22.53 -19.23 -2.86
N ALA A 198 -21.37 -19.68 -3.35
CA ALA A 198 -21.01 -21.09 -3.32
C ALA A 198 -20.88 -21.63 -1.87
N LEU A 199 -20.32 -20.86 -0.96
CA LEU A 199 -20.07 -21.30 0.42
C LEU A 199 -21.34 -21.39 1.28
N VAL A 200 -22.23 -20.40 1.18
CA VAL A 200 -23.34 -20.21 2.12
C VAL A 200 -24.69 -20.59 1.51
N ASN A 201 -24.90 -20.25 0.23
CA ASN A 201 -26.22 -20.30 -0.39
C ASN A 201 -26.41 -21.53 -1.30
N SER A 202 -25.33 -22.19 -1.72
CA SER A 202 -25.41 -23.42 -2.50
C SER A 202 -25.57 -24.66 -1.62
N SER A 203 -26.32 -25.65 -2.11
CA SER A 203 -26.53 -26.93 -1.42
C SER A 203 -25.42 -27.96 -1.66
N ASP A 204 -24.63 -27.81 -2.74
CA ASP A 204 -23.54 -28.72 -3.10
C ASP A 204 -22.13 -28.14 -2.87
N GLY A 205 -22.03 -26.86 -2.52
CA GLY A 205 -20.78 -26.18 -2.24
C GLY A 205 -19.90 -26.01 -3.47
N LYS A 206 -20.40 -26.19 -4.69
CA LYS A 206 -19.55 -26.18 -5.89
C LYS A 206 -19.06 -24.78 -6.23
N TYR A 207 -17.75 -24.68 -6.43
CA TYR A 207 -17.07 -23.45 -6.80
C TYR A 207 -16.17 -23.69 -8.02
N VAL A 208 -16.37 -22.89 -9.07
CA VAL A 208 -15.67 -23.05 -10.35
C VAL A 208 -14.38 -22.25 -10.33
N LEU A 209 -13.25 -22.93 -10.53
CA LEU A 209 -11.98 -22.30 -10.81
C LEU A 209 -11.89 -21.92 -12.29
N ARG A 210 -11.33 -20.75 -12.57
CA ARG A 210 -11.40 -20.09 -13.88
C ARG A 210 -10.03 -19.77 -14.42
N SER A 211 -9.87 -19.89 -15.73
CA SER A 211 -8.65 -19.49 -16.42
C SER A 211 -8.42 -17.97 -16.26
N PRO A 212 -7.22 -17.52 -15.87
CA PRO A 212 -6.88 -16.11 -15.85
C PRO A 212 -7.04 -15.43 -17.22
N LEU A 213 -6.81 -16.17 -18.30
CA LEU A 213 -6.76 -15.69 -19.68
C LEU A 213 -8.12 -15.24 -20.22
N ASP A 214 -9.14 -16.09 -20.09
CA ASP A 214 -10.45 -15.89 -20.74
C ASP A 214 -11.64 -16.13 -19.80
N LYS A 215 -11.38 -16.44 -18.52
CA LYS A 215 -12.39 -16.74 -17.48
C LYS A 215 -13.21 -18.01 -17.75
N SER A 216 -12.79 -18.84 -18.70
CA SER A 216 -13.39 -20.16 -18.95
C SER A 216 -13.26 -21.06 -17.70
N PRO A 217 -14.26 -21.94 -17.47
CA PRO A 217 -14.20 -22.90 -16.38
C PRO A 217 -13.07 -23.92 -16.61
N VAL A 218 -12.22 -24.13 -15.60
CA VAL A 218 -11.10 -25.08 -15.66
C VAL A 218 -11.42 -26.35 -14.88
N ARG A 219 -11.82 -26.20 -13.62
CA ARG A 219 -12.24 -27.30 -12.74
C ARG A 219 -13.15 -26.80 -11.63
N GLU A 220 -13.88 -27.70 -11.00
CA GLU A 220 -14.70 -27.41 -9.83
C GLU A 220 -13.99 -27.88 -8.55
N VAL A 221 -14.19 -27.12 -7.48
CA VAL A 221 -13.80 -27.47 -6.11
C VAL A 221 -14.98 -27.28 -5.17
N ASN A 222 -14.89 -27.84 -3.97
CA ASN A 222 -15.87 -27.59 -2.93
C ASN A 222 -15.45 -26.37 -2.09
N ALA A 223 -16.33 -25.38 -1.95
CA ALA A 223 -16.10 -24.14 -1.23
C ALA A 223 -15.90 -24.36 0.29
N HIS A 224 -16.61 -25.34 0.88
CA HIS A 224 -16.41 -25.73 2.29
C HIS A 224 -15.00 -26.30 2.49
N HIS A 225 -14.54 -27.15 1.57
CA HIS A 225 -13.16 -27.64 1.59
C HIS A 225 -12.14 -26.49 1.48
N LEU A 226 -12.38 -25.54 0.58
CA LEU A 226 -11.45 -24.43 0.38
C LEU A 226 -11.35 -23.53 1.61
N ILE A 227 -12.47 -23.20 2.27
CA ILE A 227 -12.45 -22.39 3.50
C ILE A 227 -11.84 -23.15 4.68
N ASP A 228 -12.04 -24.47 4.77
CA ASP A 228 -11.40 -25.32 5.77
C ASP A 228 -9.88 -25.37 5.55
N LEU A 229 -9.43 -25.48 4.30
CA LEU A 229 -8.01 -25.47 3.94
C LEU A 229 -7.35 -24.14 4.29
N ILE A 230 -8.04 -23.01 4.03
CA ILE A 230 -7.61 -21.67 4.43
C ILE A 230 -7.46 -21.60 5.95
N SER A 231 -8.51 -21.99 6.68
CA SER A 231 -8.56 -21.91 8.14
C SER A 231 -7.48 -22.79 8.80
N LEU A 232 -7.29 -24.01 8.31
CA LEU A 232 -6.28 -24.94 8.82
C LEU A 232 -4.86 -24.44 8.53
N SER A 233 -4.63 -23.89 7.34
CA SER A 233 -3.32 -23.33 6.98
C SER A 233 -3.01 -22.09 7.83
N ALA A 234 -4.00 -21.22 8.04
CA ALA A 234 -3.90 -20.05 8.90
C ALA A 234 -3.63 -20.45 10.37
N TRP A 235 -4.30 -21.46 10.90
CA TRP A 235 -4.00 -22.01 12.22
C TRP A 235 -2.57 -22.54 12.32
N LYS A 236 -2.07 -23.21 11.27
CA LYS A 236 -0.75 -23.83 11.26
C LYS A 236 0.40 -22.84 11.08
N SER A 237 0.20 -21.78 10.30
CA SER A 237 1.27 -20.88 9.84
C SER A 237 1.00 -19.39 9.99
N ALA A 238 -0.10 -19.01 10.65
CA ALA A 238 -0.65 -17.65 10.74
C ALA A 238 -1.10 -17.05 9.39
N GLU A 239 -1.11 -17.84 8.32
CA GLU A 239 -1.41 -17.45 6.95
C GLU A 239 -2.05 -18.62 6.15
N PRO A 240 -2.86 -18.34 5.11
CA PRO A 240 -3.15 -17.04 4.53
C PRO A 240 -4.21 -16.24 5.29
N GLY A 241 -4.19 -14.92 5.14
CA GLY A 241 -5.32 -14.05 5.48
C GLY A 241 -6.45 -14.13 4.45
N LEU A 242 -7.55 -13.42 4.70
CA LEU A 242 -8.67 -13.26 3.76
C LEU A 242 -8.88 -11.78 3.42
N ILE A 243 -9.13 -11.51 2.13
CA ILE A 243 -9.44 -10.16 1.63
C ILE A 243 -10.77 -10.23 0.88
N PHE A 244 -11.74 -9.43 1.35
CA PHE A 244 -13.10 -9.40 0.80
C PHE A 244 -13.21 -8.31 -0.27
N PHE A 245 -12.91 -8.68 -1.53
CA PHE A 245 -12.85 -7.70 -2.63
C PHE A 245 -14.22 -7.16 -3.03
N ASP A 246 -15.27 -7.94 -2.84
CA ASP A 246 -16.65 -7.49 -2.95
C ASP A 246 -16.95 -6.32 -2.01
N ILE A 247 -16.62 -6.45 -0.72
CA ILE A 247 -16.83 -5.40 0.28
C ILE A 247 -15.93 -4.19 0.03
N ILE A 248 -14.64 -4.41 -0.28
CA ILE A 248 -13.72 -3.32 -0.62
C ILE A 248 -14.25 -2.51 -1.81
N ASN A 249 -14.72 -3.19 -2.85
CA ASN A 249 -15.18 -2.52 -4.07
C ASN A 249 -16.57 -1.91 -3.95
N LYS A 250 -17.43 -2.40 -3.05
CA LYS A 250 -18.69 -1.74 -2.69
C LYS A 250 -18.48 -0.29 -2.22
N TYR A 251 -17.38 -0.01 -1.54
CA TYR A 251 -17.05 1.33 -1.03
C TYR A 251 -15.93 2.03 -1.81
N ASN A 252 -15.57 1.51 -2.99
CA ASN A 252 -14.49 2.05 -3.80
C ASN A 252 -14.94 3.28 -4.60
N VAL A 253 -14.71 4.45 -4.03
CA VAL A 253 -15.03 5.75 -4.65
C VAL A 253 -14.24 6.03 -5.95
N PHE A 254 -13.18 5.28 -6.23
CA PHE A 254 -12.33 5.43 -7.42
C PHE A 254 -12.69 4.49 -8.56
N ALA A 255 -13.58 3.51 -8.36
CA ALA A 255 -13.89 2.46 -9.34
C ALA A 255 -14.24 3.04 -10.73
N LYS A 256 -15.11 4.06 -10.76
CA LYS A 256 -15.52 4.71 -12.00
C LYS A 256 -14.37 5.45 -12.69
N ALA A 257 -13.54 6.15 -11.92
CA ALA A 257 -12.42 6.93 -12.46
C ALA A 257 -11.27 6.04 -12.96
N ARG A 258 -11.07 4.88 -12.32
CA ARG A 258 -10.01 3.92 -12.68
C ARG A 258 -10.46 2.87 -13.69
N GLY A 259 -11.77 2.71 -13.89
CA GLY A 259 -12.34 1.74 -14.84
C GLY A 259 -12.09 0.28 -14.45
N ALA A 260 -11.67 0.02 -13.22
CA ALA A 260 -11.32 -1.31 -12.72
C ALA A 260 -11.56 -1.38 -11.21
N PRO A 261 -11.79 -2.57 -10.64
CA PRO A 261 -11.87 -2.74 -9.20
C PRO A 261 -10.46 -2.73 -8.55
N LEU A 262 -10.43 -2.47 -7.24
CA LEU A 262 -9.29 -2.76 -6.40
C LEU A 262 -9.12 -4.27 -6.25
N ARG A 263 -7.91 -4.75 -6.51
CA ARG A 263 -7.55 -6.18 -6.45
C ARG A 263 -6.30 -6.45 -5.62
N ALA A 264 -5.78 -5.46 -4.92
CA ALA A 264 -4.60 -5.65 -4.07
C ALA A 264 -4.62 -4.71 -2.87
N THR A 265 -3.86 -5.08 -1.86
CA THR A 265 -3.60 -4.28 -0.66
C THR A 265 -2.11 -4.14 -0.46
N ASN A 266 -1.70 -3.19 0.36
CA ASN A 266 -0.33 -3.10 0.83
C ASN A 266 0.04 -4.27 1.80
N PRO A 267 1.32 -4.44 2.18
CA PRO A 267 1.80 -5.51 3.06
C PRO A 267 1.02 -5.78 4.35
N CYS A 268 0.37 -4.79 4.94
CA CYS A 268 -0.35 -4.95 6.21
C CYS A 268 -1.88 -5.05 6.03
N GLY A 269 -2.38 -5.01 4.79
CA GLY A 269 -3.79 -5.23 4.45
C GLY A 269 -4.74 -4.05 4.70
N GLU A 270 -4.28 -2.97 5.30
CA GLU A 270 -5.10 -1.82 5.73
C GLU A 270 -5.42 -0.84 4.59
N GLN A 271 -4.60 -0.81 3.54
CA GLN A 271 -4.86 0.01 2.35
C GLN A 271 -5.01 -0.86 1.10
N SER A 272 -6.25 -0.94 0.61
CA SER A 272 -6.52 -1.43 -0.74
C SER A 272 -6.12 -0.37 -1.76
N LEU A 273 -5.19 -0.66 -2.66
CA LEU A 273 -4.57 0.32 -3.59
C LEU A 273 -4.58 -0.21 -5.03
N TYR A 274 -4.67 0.68 -6.02
CA TYR A 274 -4.45 0.31 -7.41
C TYR A 274 -2.94 0.11 -7.67
N PRO A 275 -2.56 -0.60 -8.74
CA PRO A 275 -1.18 -0.68 -9.17
C PRO A 275 -0.50 0.69 -9.24
N TYR A 276 0.72 0.73 -8.73
CA TYR A 276 1.59 1.89 -8.59
C TYR A 276 1.13 2.96 -7.58
N GLU A 277 0.02 2.80 -6.87
CA GLU A 277 -0.34 3.74 -5.80
C GLU A 277 0.51 3.55 -4.55
N SER A 278 0.66 4.62 -3.77
CA SER A 278 1.46 4.66 -2.54
C SER A 278 0.62 4.80 -1.28
N CYS A 279 1.15 4.25 -0.20
CA CYS A 279 0.55 4.25 1.13
C CYS A 279 1.22 5.33 2.01
N ASN A 280 0.56 6.49 2.14
CA ASN A 280 1.00 7.61 2.98
C ASN A 280 0.25 7.57 4.30
N LEU A 281 0.95 7.24 5.39
CA LEU A 281 0.34 6.83 6.65
C LEU A 281 0.73 7.74 7.81
N GLY A 282 -0.18 7.85 8.77
CA GLY A 282 0.09 8.36 10.11
C GLY A 282 -1.00 7.94 11.08
N SER A 283 -0.73 8.02 12.38
CA SER A 283 -1.67 7.60 13.43
C SER A 283 -1.87 8.68 14.48
N ILE A 284 -3.12 8.89 14.89
CA ILE A 284 -3.49 9.74 16.03
C ILE A 284 -3.49 8.89 17.30
N ASN A 285 -2.84 9.35 18.36
CA ASN A 285 -2.86 8.68 19.65
C ASN A 285 -4.13 9.06 20.42
N LEU A 286 -5.13 8.18 20.46
CA LEU A 286 -6.43 8.47 21.05
C LEU A 286 -6.35 8.71 22.57
N ALA A 287 -5.40 8.09 23.27
CA ALA A 287 -5.23 8.24 24.71
C ALA A 287 -4.99 9.71 25.12
N ASN A 288 -4.31 10.48 24.27
CA ASN A 288 -4.04 11.89 24.52
C ASN A 288 -5.29 12.79 24.44
N PHE A 289 -6.41 12.27 23.95
CA PHE A 289 -7.67 13.01 23.80
C PHE A 289 -8.66 12.69 24.91
N VAL A 290 -8.29 11.89 25.90
CA VAL A 290 -9.11 11.63 27.08
C VAL A 290 -8.71 12.57 28.22
N LYS A 291 -9.70 13.21 28.83
CA LYS A 291 -9.51 14.08 30.00
C LYS A 291 -10.26 13.53 31.19
N ARG A 292 -9.62 13.58 32.36
CA ARG A 292 -10.28 13.29 33.63
C ARG A 292 -11.03 14.54 34.11
N LYS A 293 -12.34 14.41 34.33
CA LYS A 293 -13.20 15.42 34.92
C LYS A 293 -12.95 15.54 36.43
N ALA A 294 -13.41 16.66 37.00
CA ALA A 294 -13.28 16.93 38.44
C ALA A 294 -14.01 15.91 39.32
N ASP A 295 -15.07 15.29 38.81
CA ASP A 295 -15.83 14.21 39.46
C ASP A 295 -15.15 12.83 39.36
N GLY A 296 -13.99 12.76 38.71
CA GLY A 296 -13.21 11.55 38.52
C GLY A 296 -13.59 10.73 37.28
N GLN A 297 -14.63 11.11 36.52
CA GLN A 297 -14.98 10.46 35.26
C GLN A 297 -14.02 10.85 34.13
N TYR A 298 -14.02 10.07 33.05
CA TYR A 298 -13.25 10.38 31.85
C TYR A 298 -14.17 10.85 30.72
N GLU A 299 -13.72 11.83 29.95
CA GLU A 299 -14.41 12.35 28.78
C GLU A 299 -13.43 12.46 27.62
N PHE A 300 -13.90 12.07 26.43
CA PHE A 300 -13.15 12.20 25.20
C PHE A 300 -13.35 13.60 24.59
N ASP A 301 -12.24 14.27 24.27
CA ASP A 301 -12.21 15.59 23.65
C ASP A 301 -12.43 15.50 22.14
N TRP A 302 -13.71 15.36 21.76
CA TRP A 302 -14.14 15.24 20.37
C TRP A 302 -13.74 16.46 19.51
N GLN A 303 -13.74 17.66 20.08
CA GLN A 303 -13.40 18.89 19.35
C GLN A 303 -11.91 18.90 18.98
N ARG A 304 -11.02 18.65 19.95
CA ARG A 304 -9.57 18.60 19.68
C ARG A 304 -9.22 17.45 18.72
N TYR A 305 -9.93 16.32 18.83
CA TYR A 305 -9.76 15.19 17.91
C TYR A 305 -10.13 15.58 16.47
N GLU A 306 -11.27 16.24 16.25
CA GLU A 306 -11.66 16.74 14.93
C GLU A 306 -10.62 17.71 14.36
N GLU A 307 -10.14 18.67 15.15
CA GLU A 307 -9.11 19.62 14.73
C GLU A 307 -7.81 18.89 14.33
N THR A 308 -7.44 17.83 15.07
CA THR A 308 -6.25 17.02 14.80
C THR A 308 -6.40 16.24 13.51
N ILE A 309 -7.58 15.65 13.24
CA ILE A 309 -7.87 14.98 11.97
C ILE A 309 -7.65 15.94 10.79
N ARG A 310 -8.16 17.17 10.86
CA ARG A 310 -8.02 18.15 9.78
C ARG A 310 -6.56 18.51 9.51
N LYS A 311 -5.77 18.73 10.56
CA LYS A 311 -4.34 19.06 10.47
C LYS A 311 -3.52 17.91 9.90
N THR A 312 -3.74 16.71 10.41
CA THR A 312 -3.01 15.49 10.00
C THR A 312 -3.39 15.01 8.61
N THR A 313 -4.65 15.18 8.20
CA THR A 313 -5.09 14.96 6.81
C THR A 313 -4.29 15.83 5.84
N ARG A 314 -4.17 17.13 6.12
CA ARG A 314 -3.34 18.04 5.32
C ARG A 314 -1.86 17.68 5.37
N PHE A 315 -1.35 17.23 6.52
CA PHE A 315 0.02 16.74 6.64
C PHE A 315 0.27 15.57 5.67
N LEU A 316 -0.59 14.55 5.67
CA LEU A 316 -0.45 13.38 4.81
C LEU A 316 -0.66 13.72 3.33
N ASP A 317 -1.55 14.67 3.03
CA ASP A 317 -1.72 15.20 1.67
C ASP A 317 -0.44 15.89 1.17
N ASN A 318 0.18 16.74 2.01
CA ASN A 318 1.46 17.36 1.69
C ASN A 318 2.59 16.32 1.49
N VAL A 319 2.56 15.20 2.23
CA VAL A 319 3.54 14.12 2.06
C VAL A 319 3.56 13.61 0.62
N ILE A 320 2.41 13.51 -0.05
CA ILE A 320 2.32 13.09 -1.46
C ILE A 320 3.14 14.03 -2.36
N ASP A 321 3.03 15.33 -2.15
CA ASP A 321 3.69 16.33 -3.00
C ASP A 321 5.19 16.41 -2.77
N VAL A 322 5.63 16.30 -1.51
CA VAL A 322 7.05 16.44 -1.14
C VAL A 322 7.87 15.17 -1.31
N ASN A 323 7.21 14.04 -1.53
CA ASN A 323 7.81 12.72 -1.63
C ASN A 323 8.79 12.63 -2.82
N ASN A 324 9.87 11.89 -2.62
CA ASN A 324 10.76 11.45 -3.70
C ASN A 324 10.50 9.98 -4.01
N TYR A 325 9.54 9.73 -4.89
CA TYR A 325 9.15 8.38 -5.30
C TYR A 325 10.28 7.67 -6.09
N PRO A 326 10.49 6.37 -5.86
CA PRO A 326 11.56 5.62 -6.52
C PRO A 326 11.27 5.34 -8.00
N ILE A 327 10.00 5.38 -8.41
CA ILE A 327 9.51 4.99 -9.73
C ILE A 327 8.58 6.09 -10.27
N PRO A 328 8.73 6.55 -11.53
CA PRO A 328 7.89 7.60 -12.11
C PRO A 328 6.39 7.29 -12.12
N GLU A 329 6.02 6.06 -12.42
CA GLU A 329 4.63 5.59 -12.44
C GLU A 329 3.98 5.73 -11.08
N ILE A 330 4.74 5.50 -10.00
CA ILE A 330 4.26 5.67 -8.63
C ILE A 330 4.03 7.15 -8.32
N ASN A 331 4.96 8.01 -8.75
CA ASN A 331 4.81 9.45 -8.58
C ASN A 331 3.52 9.96 -9.26
N GLN A 332 3.26 9.52 -10.48
CA GLN A 332 2.05 9.90 -11.21
C GLN A 332 0.79 9.35 -10.50
N ALA A 333 0.73 8.04 -10.29
CA ALA A 333 -0.45 7.38 -9.73
C ALA A 333 -0.83 7.93 -8.34
N SER A 334 0.17 8.20 -7.50
CA SER A 334 -0.02 8.74 -6.15
C SER A 334 -0.54 10.17 -6.15
N LYS A 335 -0.07 11.01 -7.08
CA LYS A 335 -0.54 12.40 -7.22
C LYS A 335 -1.92 12.48 -7.87
N ASP A 336 -2.26 11.54 -8.74
CA ASP A 336 -3.57 11.47 -9.36
C ASP A 336 -4.67 11.08 -8.36
N SER A 337 -4.40 10.11 -7.48
CA SER A 337 -5.41 9.64 -6.51
C SER A 337 -5.35 10.32 -5.15
N ARG A 338 -4.20 10.90 -4.80
CA ARG A 338 -3.92 11.56 -3.51
C ARG A 338 -4.39 10.77 -2.29
N ARG A 339 -4.23 9.45 -2.33
CA ARG A 339 -4.69 8.57 -1.24
C ARG A 339 -3.77 8.67 -0.03
N ILE A 340 -4.41 8.76 1.12
CA ILE A 340 -3.78 8.81 2.45
C ILE A 340 -4.44 7.76 3.35
N GLY A 341 -3.74 7.34 4.40
CA GLY A 341 -4.31 6.52 5.47
C GLY A 341 -3.99 7.14 6.82
N LEU A 342 -4.98 7.85 7.35
CA LEU A 342 -4.95 8.33 8.72
C LEU A 342 -5.56 7.24 9.61
N GLY A 343 -4.72 6.60 10.42
CA GLY A 343 -5.11 5.61 11.40
C GLY A 343 -5.15 6.17 12.81
N VAL A 344 -5.28 5.25 13.77
CA VAL A 344 -5.29 5.54 15.20
C VAL A 344 -4.36 4.60 15.95
N MET A 345 -3.92 5.00 17.13
CA MET A 345 -3.22 4.17 18.12
C MET A 345 -3.75 4.49 19.52
N GLY A 346 -3.41 3.66 20.50
CA GLY A 346 -3.81 3.89 21.89
C GLY A 346 -5.28 3.59 22.19
N VAL A 347 -5.95 2.77 21.36
CA VAL A 347 -7.37 2.39 21.59
C VAL A 347 -7.52 1.58 22.88
N ALA A 348 -6.56 0.71 23.20
CA ALA A 348 -6.60 -0.12 24.41
C ALA A 348 -6.25 0.66 25.68
N ASP A 349 -5.65 1.84 25.53
CA ASP A 349 -5.30 2.76 26.62
C ASP A 349 -6.47 3.67 27.01
N LEU A 350 -7.51 3.77 26.15
CA LEU A 350 -8.81 4.40 26.45
C LEU A 350 -9.61 3.55 27.45
#